data_AF-A0ABD3GIR4-F1
#
_entry.id   AF-A0ABD3GIR4-F1
#
_cell.length_a   1.000
_cell.length_b   1.000
_cell.length_c   1.000
_cell.angle_alpha   90.00
_cell.angle_beta   90.00
_cell.angle_gamma   90.00
#
_symmetry.space_group_name_H-M   'P 1'
#
loop_
_entity.id
_entity.type
_entity.pdbx_description
1 polymer ?
#
loop_
_entity_poly.entity_id
_entity_poly.type
_entity_poly.pdbx_seq_one_letter_code
_entity_poly.pdbx_strand_id
1 'polypeptide(L)'
;MKCMNGPRKSPKRDEPSKALATSFLPVSPLIVCLHNWEEERPHGRRGGVTSSAKMAAAQQIVESALLASSSSFFRGDVLSGRAQAQAATGAVLAKPVAGVRCQAFSSGRLAGQKSTLRELKVQAASGDLGSAIEYGITEPKKAEESAGGADVISKLKEGFVKFKKEKLSVDKEIFEPLKQGQSPKVMFIACGDSRVSPDIICGLNPGEAFIIRNVANLVPPEEKADSFPGTSAALLFAVNYLKVEHVIVCGHSACGGIKALMSRGDDELENDLIGNWIAAVKPAKKRTLVSTEGSTFNDQCKHCEQEAVNESLNNLLSFPFIKEKFEAGTLGLHGWYYDFIDEDLLSWEVKKPSLVTA
;
A
#
# COMPACT_ATOMS: atom_id res chain seq x y z
N MET A 1 -20.11 30.57 56.78
CA MET A 1 -21.36 29.99 57.35
C MET A 1 -21.68 28.75 56.50
N LYS A 2 -21.41 27.49 56.94
CA LYS A 2 -22.21 26.64 57.87
C LYS A 2 -23.70 26.68 57.47
N CYS A 3 -24.42 25.61 57.11
CA CYS A 3 -24.49 24.24 57.65
C CYS A 3 -25.24 23.30 56.66
N MET A 4 -24.81 22.04 56.43
CA MET A 4 -25.24 20.74 57.05
C MET A 4 -26.51 20.11 56.42
N ASN A 5 -26.42 18.97 55.73
CA ASN A 5 -26.36 17.54 56.16
C ASN A 5 -27.74 16.86 56.27
N GLY A 6 -27.87 15.68 55.66
CA GLY A 6 -28.96 14.72 55.92
C GLY A 6 -28.86 13.43 55.09
N PRO A 7 -28.70 12.21 55.66
CA PRO A 7 -28.20 11.01 54.95
C PRO A 7 -29.21 9.84 54.85
N ARG A 8 -28.74 8.69 54.30
CA ARG A 8 -29.24 7.27 54.35
C ARG A 8 -29.81 6.78 53.00
N LYS A 9 -29.61 5.55 52.51
CA LYS A 9 -29.11 4.26 53.06
C LYS A 9 -28.81 3.32 51.86
N SER A 10 -27.80 2.46 52.00
CA SER A 10 -27.55 1.29 51.15
C SER A 10 -28.47 0.10 51.47
N PRO A 11 -28.76 -0.79 50.50
CA PRO A 11 -28.94 -2.21 50.79
C PRO A 11 -27.89 -3.10 50.09
N LYS A 12 -27.64 -4.25 50.71
CA LYS A 12 -26.66 -5.29 50.37
C LYS A 12 -27.14 -6.21 49.23
N ARG A 13 -26.14 -6.76 48.53
CA ARG A 13 -26.00 -8.04 47.82
C ARG A 13 -27.23 -8.95 47.69
N ASP A 14 -27.44 -9.44 46.46
CA ASP A 14 -27.62 -10.87 46.16
C ASP A 14 -27.08 -11.15 44.73
N GLU A 15 -26.22 -12.16 44.64
CA GLU A 15 -25.81 -12.85 43.39
C GLU A 15 -26.78 -14.03 43.18
N PRO A 16 -27.08 -14.44 41.93
CA PRO A 16 -26.29 -15.55 41.39
C PRO A 16 -26.06 -15.51 39.86
N SER A 17 -24.84 -15.93 39.50
CA SER A 17 -24.44 -16.68 38.30
C SER A 17 -25.36 -16.71 37.08
N LYS A 18 -24.95 -16.02 36.00
CA LYS A 18 -25.04 -16.54 34.62
C LYS A 18 -23.81 -16.12 33.81
N ALA A 19 -23.08 -17.13 33.36
CA ALA A 19 -21.98 -17.01 32.41
C ALA A 19 -22.44 -16.33 31.11
N LEU A 20 -21.67 -15.37 30.62
CA LEU A 20 -21.83 -14.77 29.30
C LEU A 20 -20.49 -14.82 28.58
N ALA A 21 -20.40 -15.85 27.74
CA ALA A 21 -19.63 -16.02 26.52
C ALA A 21 -18.55 -14.94 26.23
N THR A 22 -17.30 -15.32 26.45
CA THR A 22 -16.18 -14.86 25.65
C THR A 22 -16.44 -15.23 24.19
N SER A 23 -16.82 -14.26 23.36
CA SER A 23 -16.83 -14.42 21.91
C SER A 23 -15.40 -14.50 21.42
N PHE A 24 -14.87 -15.72 21.33
CA PHE A 24 -13.73 -16.04 20.48
C PHE A 24 -14.14 -15.74 19.04
N LEU A 25 -13.57 -14.68 18.46
CA LEU A 25 -13.56 -14.52 17.01
C LEU A 25 -12.82 -15.74 16.42
N PRO A 26 -13.34 -16.40 15.37
CA PRO A 26 -12.66 -17.53 14.77
C PRO A 26 -11.38 -17.03 14.12
N VAL A 27 -10.25 -17.38 14.74
CA VAL A 27 -8.94 -17.30 14.10
C VAL A 27 -9.01 -18.18 12.85
N SER A 28 -8.83 -17.58 11.67
CA SER A 28 -8.80 -18.32 10.41
C SER A 28 -7.76 -19.46 10.47
N PRO A 29 -7.99 -20.61 9.80
CA PRO A 29 -7.10 -21.78 9.86
C PRO A 29 -5.68 -21.56 9.30
N LEU A 30 -5.36 -20.37 8.79
CA LEU A 30 -4.03 -20.02 8.27
C LEU A 30 -2.95 -19.87 9.35
N ILE A 31 -3.31 -19.85 10.64
CA ILE A 31 -2.36 -19.53 11.73
C ILE A 31 -1.67 -20.75 12.37
N VAL A 32 -2.03 -22.00 12.03
CA VAL A 32 -1.41 -23.18 12.66
C VAL A 32 -0.25 -23.81 11.85
N CYS A 33 -0.07 -23.48 10.57
CA CYS A 33 0.96 -24.15 9.75
C CYS A 33 2.35 -23.50 9.74
N LEU A 34 2.53 -22.28 10.26
CA LEU A 34 3.84 -21.60 10.24
C LEU A 34 4.62 -21.67 11.55
N HIS A 35 4.01 -22.09 12.67
CA HIS A 35 4.69 -22.15 13.97
C HIS A 35 5.31 -23.51 14.32
N ASN A 36 5.06 -24.58 13.55
CA ASN A 36 5.59 -25.92 13.84
C ASN A 36 6.67 -26.43 12.86
N TRP A 37 7.16 -25.63 11.91
CA TRP A 37 8.28 -26.06 11.06
C TRP A 37 9.64 -25.86 11.74
N GLU A 38 9.81 -24.89 12.65
CA GLU A 38 11.15 -24.58 13.18
C GLU A 38 11.70 -25.53 14.27
N GLU A 39 10.90 -26.46 14.85
CA GLU A 39 11.37 -27.28 15.99
C GLU A 39 11.74 -28.75 15.69
N GLU A 40 11.59 -29.26 14.47
CA GLU A 40 12.09 -30.62 14.14
C GLU A 40 13.20 -30.60 13.08
N ARG A 41 14.42 -30.24 13.50
CA ARG A 41 15.64 -30.73 12.84
C ARG A 41 16.38 -31.70 13.75
N PRO A 42 16.41 -33.01 13.44
CA PRO A 42 17.42 -33.89 13.98
C PRO A 42 18.79 -33.47 13.43
N HIS A 43 19.75 -33.27 14.32
CA HIS A 43 21.14 -33.05 13.97
C HIS A 43 21.67 -34.18 13.07
N GLY A 44 22.09 -33.85 11.85
CA GLY A 44 23.04 -34.65 11.08
C GLY A 44 22.56 -35.11 9.70
N ARG A 45 22.74 -34.26 8.68
CA ARG A 45 23.35 -34.54 7.34
C ARG A 45 23.02 -33.40 6.37
N ARG A 46 24.03 -32.95 5.62
CA ARG A 46 23.87 -31.97 4.53
C ARG A 46 23.18 -32.67 3.35
N GLY A 47 21.96 -32.23 3.02
CA GLY A 47 21.25 -32.61 1.80
C GLY A 47 20.40 -31.44 1.32
N GLY A 48 20.66 -30.94 0.11
CA GLY A 48 19.93 -29.81 -0.48
C GLY A 48 18.48 -30.19 -0.79
N VAL A 49 17.55 -29.29 -0.44
CA VAL A 49 16.15 -29.40 -0.83
C VAL A 49 16.06 -29.24 -2.35
N THR A 50 15.57 -30.26 -3.05
CA THR A 50 15.41 -30.25 -4.50
C THR A 50 14.31 -29.27 -4.93
N SER A 51 14.44 -28.68 -6.12
CA SER A 51 13.49 -27.71 -6.69
C SER A 51 12.05 -28.23 -6.75
N SER A 52 11.86 -29.56 -6.78
CA SER A 52 10.54 -30.20 -6.82
C SER A 52 9.73 -30.01 -5.54
N ALA A 53 10.36 -29.98 -4.35
CA ALA A 53 9.66 -29.80 -3.09
C ALA A 53 9.17 -28.35 -2.89
N LYS A 54 9.92 -27.36 -3.38
CA LYS A 54 9.52 -25.94 -3.37
C LYS A 54 8.37 -25.66 -4.34
N MET A 55 8.32 -26.36 -5.47
CA MET A 55 7.24 -26.25 -6.46
C MET A 55 5.93 -26.87 -5.95
N ALA A 56 6.00 -28.01 -5.25
CA ALA A 56 4.82 -28.64 -4.66
C ALA A 56 4.16 -27.77 -3.58
N ALA A 57 4.96 -27.10 -2.75
CA ALA A 57 4.47 -26.17 -1.73
C ALA A 57 3.83 -24.90 -2.33
N ALA A 58 4.40 -24.36 -3.42
CA ALA A 58 3.82 -23.21 -4.12
C ALA A 58 2.49 -23.55 -4.79
N GLN A 59 2.34 -24.77 -5.31
CA GLN A 59 1.11 -25.23 -5.96
C GLN A 59 -0.05 -25.39 -4.95
N GLN A 60 0.23 -25.87 -3.74
CA GLN A 60 -0.76 -26.02 -2.67
C GLN A 60 -1.29 -24.66 -2.16
N ILE A 61 -0.46 -23.62 -2.14
CA ILE A 61 -0.85 -22.26 -1.75
C ILE A 61 -1.79 -21.64 -2.79
N VAL A 62 -1.53 -21.86 -4.08
CA VAL A 62 -2.37 -21.34 -5.17
C VAL A 62 -3.73 -22.05 -5.23
N GLU A 63 -3.78 -23.37 -5.03
CA GLU A 63 -5.04 -24.13 -5.01
C GLU A 63 -5.93 -23.73 -3.82
N SER A 64 -5.34 -23.41 -2.67
CA SER A 64 -6.06 -22.95 -1.48
C SER A 64 -6.62 -21.54 -1.65
N ALA A 65 -5.92 -20.66 -2.38
CA ALA A 65 -6.38 -19.29 -2.67
C ALA A 65 -7.57 -19.28 -3.65
N LEU A 66 -7.60 -20.19 -4.63
CA LEU A 66 -8.68 -20.31 -5.62
C LEU A 66 -9.99 -20.84 -5.02
N LEU A 67 -9.91 -21.75 -4.03
CA LEU A 67 -11.09 -22.27 -3.33
C LEU A 67 -11.72 -21.26 -2.36
N ALA A 68 -10.95 -20.27 -1.87
CA ALA A 68 -11.47 -19.21 -1.01
C ALA A 68 -12.26 -18.14 -1.80
N SER A 69 -11.95 -17.93 -3.08
CA SER A 69 -12.64 -16.95 -3.94
C SER A 69 -14.01 -17.40 -4.46
N SER A 70 -14.37 -18.69 -4.35
CA SER A 70 -15.62 -19.24 -4.89
C SER A 70 -16.78 -19.35 -3.89
N SER A 71 -16.58 -18.95 -2.62
CA SER A 71 -17.60 -19.06 -1.56
C SER A 71 -18.29 -17.74 -1.17
N SER A 72 -18.08 -16.67 -1.94
CA SER A 72 -18.66 -15.34 -1.67
C SER A 72 -19.73 -14.94 -2.70
N PHE A 73 -20.71 -15.80 -2.95
CA PHE A 73 -21.93 -15.42 -3.67
C PHE A 73 -23.14 -16.14 -3.05
N PHE A 74 -24.24 -15.39 -2.87
CA PHE A 74 -25.52 -15.70 -2.21
C PHE A 74 -25.65 -15.36 -0.72
N ARG A 75 -26.17 -14.16 -0.44
CA ARG A 75 -27.09 -13.90 0.68
C ARG A 75 -28.25 -13.01 0.22
N GLY A 76 -29.46 -13.43 0.59
CA GLY A 76 -30.74 -12.74 0.42
C GLY A 76 -31.70 -13.54 -0.47
N ASP A 77 -32.95 -13.83 -0.13
CA ASP A 77 -33.72 -13.65 1.10
C ASP A 77 -35.06 -14.43 0.92
N VAL A 78 -35.78 -14.71 2.01
CA VAL A 78 -37.24 -14.96 2.09
C VAL A 78 -37.83 -16.38 1.86
N LEU A 79 -38.25 -16.94 3.01
CA LEU A 79 -39.55 -17.56 3.40
C LEU A 79 -40.16 -18.80 2.68
N SER A 80 -40.49 -19.74 3.57
CA SER A 80 -41.66 -20.66 3.59
C SER A 80 -41.54 -22.04 2.93
N GLY A 81 -41.94 -23.07 3.70
CA GLY A 81 -42.59 -24.26 3.17
C GLY A 81 -41.77 -25.55 3.08
N ARG A 82 -42.01 -26.45 4.05
CA ARG A 82 -42.05 -27.93 3.98
C ARG A 82 -41.00 -28.70 3.15
N ALA A 83 -40.39 -29.66 3.85
CA ALA A 83 -39.61 -30.77 3.34
C ALA A 83 -40.29 -31.57 2.21
N GLN A 84 -39.48 -32.03 1.24
CA GLN A 84 -39.53 -33.40 0.74
C GLN A 84 -38.21 -33.76 0.03
N ALA A 85 -37.62 -34.85 0.48
CA ALA A 85 -36.52 -35.52 -0.22
C ALA A 85 -37.08 -36.28 -1.42
N GLN A 86 -36.46 -36.13 -2.59
CA GLN A 86 -36.51 -37.13 -3.65
C GLN A 86 -35.21 -37.06 -4.45
N ALA A 87 -34.46 -38.16 -4.39
CA ALA A 87 -33.32 -38.41 -5.26
C ALA A 87 -33.83 -38.65 -6.69
N ALA A 88 -33.27 -37.93 -7.65
CA ALA A 88 -33.33 -38.29 -9.06
C ALA A 88 -31.99 -37.93 -9.72
N THR A 89 -31.33 -38.97 -10.19
CA THR A 89 -30.13 -38.98 -11.02
C THR A 89 -30.28 -38.10 -12.25
N GLY A 90 -29.33 -37.18 -12.46
CA GLY A 90 -29.20 -36.40 -13.69
C GLY A 90 -27.81 -35.80 -13.76
N ALA A 91 -26.87 -36.53 -14.37
CA ALA A 91 -25.54 -36.05 -14.66
C ALA A 91 -25.62 -34.86 -15.63
N VAL A 92 -25.29 -33.66 -15.16
CA VAL A 92 -24.90 -32.54 -16.02
C VAL A 92 -23.39 -32.40 -15.92
N LEU A 93 -22.76 -32.67 -17.05
CA LEU A 93 -21.33 -32.59 -17.33
C LEU A 93 -20.77 -31.20 -17.00
N ALA A 94 -20.09 -31.05 -15.87
CA ALA A 94 -19.06 -30.04 -15.71
C ALA A 94 -17.76 -30.63 -16.28
N LYS A 95 -17.43 -30.30 -17.53
CA LYS A 95 -16.14 -30.63 -18.14
C LYS A 95 -15.02 -30.02 -17.28
N PRO A 96 -13.98 -30.78 -16.89
CA PRO A 96 -12.79 -30.18 -16.32
C PRO A 96 -12.09 -29.34 -17.40
N VAL A 97 -11.88 -28.06 -17.14
CA VAL A 97 -10.98 -27.24 -17.96
C VAL A 97 -9.56 -27.71 -17.64
N ALA A 98 -9.09 -28.68 -18.43
CA ALA A 98 -7.71 -29.13 -18.42
C ALA A 98 -6.84 -28.11 -19.15
N GLY A 99 -5.69 -27.77 -18.56
CA GLY A 99 -4.51 -27.40 -19.34
C GLY A 99 -3.95 -26.01 -19.12
N VAL A 100 -3.12 -25.86 -18.08
CA VAL A 100 -1.92 -25.01 -18.19
C VAL A 100 -0.71 -25.95 -18.16
N ARG A 101 -0.11 -26.19 -19.33
CA ARG A 101 1.20 -26.83 -19.44
C ARG A 101 2.22 -25.75 -19.78
N CYS A 102 3.04 -25.35 -18.81
CA CYS A 102 4.27 -24.63 -19.10
C CYS A 102 5.29 -25.62 -19.66
N GLN A 103 5.55 -25.58 -20.97
CA GLN A 103 6.71 -26.23 -21.57
C GLN A 103 7.86 -25.22 -21.65
N ALA A 104 8.92 -25.44 -20.88
CA ALA A 104 10.18 -24.75 -21.09
C ALA A 104 10.94 -25.47 -22.22
N PHE A 105 11.13 -24.81 -23.36
CA PHE A 105 12.03 -25.32 -24.40
C PHE A 105 13.48 -25.00 -24.04
N SER A 106 14.34 -26.02 -24.07
CA SER A 106 15.78 -25.85 -23.99
C SER A 106 16.28 -25.19 -25.28
N SER A 107 17.20 -24.24 -25.11
CA SER A 107 17.80 -23.44 -26.18
C SER A 107 18.42 -24.31 -27.29
N GLY A 108 17.81 -24.31 -28.47
CA GLY A 108 18.41 -24.80 -29.71
C GLY A 108 19.45 -23.82 -30.25
N ARG A 109 20.62 -24.32 -30.59
CA ARG A 109 21.75 -23.55 -31.12
C ARG A 109 21.55 -23.35 -32.63
N LEU A 110 21.24 -22.12 -33.06
CA LEU A 110 21.33 -21.71 -34.47
C LEU A 110 22.40 -20.64 -34.60
N ALA A 111 23.27 -20.83 -35.58
CA ALA A 111 24.44 -20.02 -35.83
C ALA A 111 24.06 -18.58 -36.22
N GLY A 112 24.73 -17.59 -35.63
CA GLY A 112 24.87 -16.27 -36.24
C GLY A 112 24.03 -15.10 -35.73
N GLN A 113 23.70 -14.98 -34.44
CA GLN A 113 23.58 -13.69 -33.72
C GLN A 113 23.27 -13.95 -32.24
N LYS A 114 24.11 -13.45 -31.32
CA LYS A 114 23.93 -13.63 -29.87
C LYS A 114 22.92 -12.63 -29.30
N SER A 115 21.63 -12.87 -29.50
CA SER A 115 20.58 -12.35 -28.64
C SER A 115 19.76 -13.51 -28.10
N THR A 116 19.95 -13.85 -26.83
CA THR A 116 19.08 -14.77 -26.09
C THR A 116 17.74 -14.10 -25.82
N LEU A 117 16.89 -14.00 -26.83
CA LEU A 117 15.47 -13.72 -26.65
C LEU A 117 14.85 -14.98 -26.04
N ARG A 118 14.37 -14.89 -24.80
CA ARG A 118 13.43 -15.88 -24.25
C ARG A 118 12.03 -15.39 -24.59
N GLU A 119 11.41 -15.97 -25.61
CA GLU A 119 10.00 -15.73 -25.90
C GLU A 119 9.14 -16.34 -24.79
N LEU A 120 8.31 -15.51 -24.15
CA LEU A 120 7.28 -15.96 -23.23
C LEU A 120 5.92 -15.72 -23.90
N LYS A 121 5.40 -16.75 -24.57
CA LYS A 121 4.04 -16.71 -25.14
C LYS A 121 3.04 -17.12 -24.06
N VAL A 122 2.23 -16.17 -23.63
CA VAL A 122 1.03 -16.43 -22.81
C VAL A 122 -0.15 -16.47 -23.75
N GLN A 123 -0.71 -17.67 -24.00
CA GLN A 123 -1.98 -17.80 -24.70
C GLN A 123 -3.11 -17.63 -23.69
N ALA A 124 -3.96 -16.61 -23.89
CA ALA A 124 -5.19 -16.45 -23.12
C ALA A 124 -6.18 -17.54 -23.55
N ALA A 125 -6.62 -18.38 -22.59
CA ALA A 125 -7.66 -19.36 -22.81
C ALA A 125 -9.03 -18.75 -22.46
N SER A 126 -9.57 -17.93 -23.35
CA SER A 126 -11.00 -17.67 -23.43
C SER A 126 -11.29 -17.03 -24.77
N GLY A 127 -12.26 -17.60 -25.50
CA GLY A 127 -12.65 -17.15 -26.83
C GLY A 127 -13.20 -15.73 -26.81
N ASP A 128 -12.32 -14.77 -27.04
CA ASP A 128 -12.62 -13.51 -27.67
C ASP A 128 -11.35 -13.11 -28.44
N LEU A 129 -11.49 -12.52 -29.63
CA LEU A 129 -10.38 -12.11 -30.49
C LEU A 129 -9.67 -10.88 -29.87
N GLY A 130 -9.03 -11.06 -28.73
CA GLY A 130 -8.10 -10.09 -28.13
C GLY A 130 -6.70 -10.40 -28.62
N SER A 131 -6.08 -9.47 -29.36
CA SER A 131 -4.68 -9.54 -29.82
C SER A 131 -3.79 -10.14 -28.72
N ALA A 132 -3.15 -11.28 -29.01
CA ALA A 132 -2.14 -11.81 -28.12
C ALA A 132 -1.02 -10.76 -27.99
N ILE A 133 -0.93 -10.11 -26.83
CA ILE A 133 0.18 -9.22 -26.54
C ILE A 133 1.43 -10.09 -26.46
N GLU A 134 2.36 -9.91 -27.40
CA GLU A 134 3.65 -10.59 -27.35
C GLU A 134 4.59 -9.84 -26.40
N TYR A 135 5.13 -10.56 -25.41
CA TYR A 135 6.08 -10.01 -24.46
C TYR A 135 7.50 -10.45 -24.83
N GLY A 136 8.33 -9.49 -25.25
CA GLY A 136 9.76 -9.71 -25.50
C GLY A 136 10.59 -9.44 -24.24
N ILE A 137 11.37 -10.43 -23.78
CA ILE A 137 12.33 -10.24 -22.69
C ILE A 137 13.68 -9.87 -23.28
N THR A 138 14.16 -8.66 -22.98
CA THR A 138 15.50 -8.19 -23.36
C THR A 138 16.31 -7.88 -22.12
N GLU A 139 17.52 -8.43 -22.03
CA GLU A 139 18.47 -8.01 -21.00
C GLU A 139 18.99 -6.61 -21.29
N PRO A 140 19.17 -5.74 -20.27
CA PRO A 140 19.83 -4.46 -20.46
C PRO A 140 21.29 -4.69 -20.84
N LYS A 141 21.59 -4.64 -22.15
CA LYS A 141 22.95 -4.64 -22.70
C LYS A 141 23.50 -3.22 -22.67
N LYS A 142 24.84 -3.07 -22.66
CA LYS A 142 25.47 -1.82 -23.08
C LYS A 142 24.95 -1.50 -24.48
N ALA A 143 24.41 -0.29 -24.69
CA ALA A 143 24.04 0.15 -26.02
C ALA A 143 25.29 0.14 -26.91
N GLU A 144 25.22 -0.55 -28.05
CA GLU A 144 26.06 -0.19 -29.19
C GLU A 144 25.54 1.15 -29.71
N GLU A 145 26.45 2.09 -29.99
CA GLU A 145 26.13 3.45 -30.42
C GLU A 145 25.21 3.45 -31.65
N SER A 146 23.90 3.60 -31.42
CA SER A 146 22.95 3.92 -32.48
C SER A 146 22.84 5.44 -32.59
N ALA A 147 23.24 5.96 -33.75
CA ALA A 147 23.08 7.35 -34.12
C ALA A 147 21.59 7.74 -34.19
N GLY A 148 21.21 8.78 -33.43
CA GLY A 148 19.93 9.49 -33.60
C GLY A 148 18.98 9.37 -32.41
N GLY A 149 18.97 10.40 -31.54
CA GLY A 149 17.98 10.62 -30.47
C GLY A 149 17.94 9.52 -29.41
N ALA A 150 18.61 9.72 -28.27
CA ALA A 150 18.63 8.74 -27.19
C ALA A 150 17.21 8.36 -26.75
N ASP A 151 16.80 7.13 -27.05
CA ASP A 151 15.58 6.52 -26.56
C ASP A 151 15.53 6.61 -25.02
N VAL A 152 14.46 7.21 -24.49
CA VAL A 152 14.29 7.44 -23.04
C VAL A 152 14.38 6.13 -22.27
N ILE A 153 13.86 5.03 -22.85
CA ILE A 153 13.90 3.72 -22.22
C ILE A 153 15.33 3.17 -22.18
N SER A 154 16.11 3.35 -23.24
CA SER A 154 17.52 2.98 -23.31
C SER A 154 18.34 3.75 -22.27
N LYS A 155 18.11 5.06 -22.12
CA LYS A 155 18.73 5.87 -21.05
C LYS A 155 18.43 5.30 -19.65
N LEU A 156 17.20 4.85 -19.39
CA LEU A 156 16.85 4.24 -18.10
C LEU A 156 17.57 2.89 -17.87
N LYS A 157 17.69 2.06 -18.93
CA LYS A 157 18.47 0.81 -18.86
C LYS A 157 19.94 1.06 -18.59
N GLU A 158 20.55 2.05 -19.24
CA GLU A 158 21.92 2.49 -18.98
C GLU A 158 22.08 3.01 -17.55
N GLY A 159 21.10 3.77 -17.06
CA GLY A 159 21.03 4.21 -15.67
C GLY A 159 21.08 3.04 -14.68
N PHE A 160 20.38 1.94 -14.95
CA PHE A 160 20.46 0.73 -14.12
C PHE A 160 21.84 0.07 -14.19
N VAL A 161 22.45 -0.03 -15.38
CA VAL A 161 23.81 -0.57 -15.52
C VAL A 161 24.81 0.26 -14.72
N LYS A 162 24.67 1.59 -14.75
CA LYS A 162 25.48 2.52 -13.94
C LYS A 162 25.24 2.31 -12.45
N PHE A 163 23.98 2.29 -12.00
CA PHE A 163 23.61 2.01 -10.60
C PHE A 163 24.20 0.69 -10.10
N LYS A 164 24.11 -0.39 -10.90
CA LYS A 164 24.66 -1.69 -10.54
C LYS A 164 26.18 -1.62 -10.29
N LYS A 165 26.90 -0.91 -11.16
CA LYS A 165 28.36 -0.79 -11.10
C LYS A 165 28.81 0.12 -9.95
N GLU A 166 28.18 1.27 -9.79
CA GLU A 166 28.66 2.36 -8.95
C GLU A 166 28.08 2.35 -7.53
N LYS A 167 26.91 1.74 -7.33
CA LYS A 167 26.23 1.70 -6.02
C LYS A 167 26.08 0.26 -5.54
N LEU A 168 25.33 -0.56 -6.26
CA LEU A 168 24.99 -1.92 -5.80
C LEU A 168 26.21 -2.80 -5.52
N SER A 169 27.27 -2.69 -6.35
CA SER A 169 28.49 -3.50 -6.20
C SER A 169 29.46 -2.95 -5.16
N VAL A 170 29.34 -1.67 -4.82
CA VAL A 170 30.26 -0.91 -3.96
C VAL A 170 29.71 -0.87 -2.54
N ASP A 171 28.46 -0.46 -2.37
CA ASP A 171 27.81 -0.18 -1.09
C ASP A 171 27.22 -1.47 -0.47
N LYS A 172 28.01 -2.54 -0.41
CA LYS A 172 27.55 -3.87 0.05
C LYS A 172 27.00 -3.86 1.47
N GLU A 173 27.53 -2.99 2.33
CA GLU A 173 27.06 -2.83 3.71
C GLU A 173 25.60 -2.37 3.78
N ILE A 174 25.14 -1.60 2.78
CA ILE A 174 23.75 -1.18 2.63
C ILE A 174 22.93 -2.27 1.96
N PHE A 175 23.38 -2.83 0.84
CA PHE A 175 22.54 -3.70 0.00
C PHE A 175 22.48 -5.17 0.43
N GLU A 176 23.51 -5.72 1.07
CA GLU A 176 23.50 -7.14 1.47
C GLU A 176 22.43 -7.43 2.55
N PRO A 177 22.28 -6.63 3.62
CA PRO A 177 21.21 -6.84 4.60
C PRO A 177 19.80 -6.77 3.99
N LEU A 178 19.59 -5.88 3.01
CA LEU A 178 18.28 -5.67 2.38
C LEU A 178 17.78 -6.88 1.58
N LYS A 179 18.66 -7.84 1.26
CA LYS A 179 18.25 -9.11 0.64
C LYS A 179 17.43 -9.99 1.57
N GLN A 180 17.53 -9.79 2.89
CA GLN A 180 16.80 -10.56 3.89
C GLN A 180 15.47 -9.90 4.30
N GLY A 181 15.32 -8.60 4.04
CA GLY A 181 14.10 -7.86 4.37
C GLY A 181 14.34 -6.35 4.50
N GLN A 182 13.29 -5.63 4.88
CA GLN A 182 13.32 -4.18 5.11
C GLN A 182 12.78 -3.86 6.51
N SER A 183 13.30 -2.80 7.13
CA SER A 183 12.83 -2.28 8.43
C SER A 183 12.95 -0.75 8.51
N PRO A 184 12.33 -0.01 7.56
CA PRO A 184 12.43 1.44 7.54
C PRO A 184 11.83 2.04 8.80
N LYS A 185 12.43 3.14 9.28
CA LYS A 185 11.94 3.89 10.45
C LYS A 185 10.93 4.96 10.08
N VAL A 186 10.90 5.34 8.81
CA VAL A 186 10.07 6.44 8.30
C VAL A 186 9.16 5.93 7.20
N MET A 187 7.89 6.32 7.23
CA MET A 187 7.03 6.34 6.06
C MET A 187 7.01 7.75 5.47
N PHE A 188 7.24 7.87 4.17
CA PHE A 188 7.27 9.16 3.48
C PHE A 188 6.17 9.21 2.42
N ILE A 189 5.26 10.18 2.54
CA ILE A 189 4.14 10.40 1.63
C ILE A 189 4.45 11.65 0.81
N ALA A 190 4.73 11.46 -0.47
CA ALA A 190 5.15 12.54 -1.37
C ALA A 190 4.30 12.61 -2.64
N CYS A 191 4.46 13.68 -3.41
CA CYS A 191 3.73 13.85 -4.65
C CYS A 191 4.36 13.00 -5.76
N GLY A 192 3.56 12.56 -6.73
CA GLY A 192 4.02 11.94 -7.98
C GLY A 192 4.78 12.90 -8.91
N ASP A 193 4.92 14.18 -8.53
CA ASP A 193 5.64 15.21 -9.26
C ASP A 193 7.11 14.82 -9.52
N SER A 194 7.54 14.83 -10.79
CA SER A 194 8.88 14.39 -11.18
C SER A 194 10.01 15.26 -10.62
N ARG A 195 9.70 16.46 -10.11
CA ARG A 195 10.65 17.38 -9.47
C ARG A 195 10.90 17.07 -8.00
N VAL A 196 10.03 16.24 -7.39
CA VAL A 196 10.04 15.98 -5.95
C VAL A 196 10.30 14.50 -5.68
N SER A 197 11.57 14.13 -5.59
CA SER A 197 12.00 12.77 -5.22
C SER A 197 12.52 12.77 -3.77
N PRO A 198 11.81 12.11 -2.82
CA PRO A 198 12.25 12.06 -1.43
C PRO A 198 13.66 11.46 -1.28
N ASP A 199 13.98 10.42 -2.05
CA ASP A 199 15.31 9.79 -2.02
C ASP A 199 16.43 10.78 -2.34
N ILE A 200 16.20 11.70 -3.29
CA ILE A 200 17.19 12.70 -3.70
C ILE A 200 17.23 13.86 -2.70
N ILE A 201 16.06 14.42 -2.36
CA ILE A 201 15.97 15.64 -1.54
C ILE A 201 16.47 15.39 -0.11
N CYS A 202 16.22 14.19 0.42
CA CYS A 202 16.64 13.81 1.77
C CYS A 202 17.93 12.99 1.81
N GLY A 203 18.50 12.62 0.65
CA GLY A 203 19.69 11.79 0.57
C GLY A 203 19.51 10.38 1.15
N LEU A 204 18.33 9.77 0.94
CA LEU A 204 17.98 8.48 1.54
C LEU A 204 18.75 7.34 0.86
N ASN A 205 19.25 6.43 1.69
CA ASN A 205 19.71 5.12 1.27
C ASN A 205 18.52 4.16 1.15
N PRO A 206 18.65 3.13 0.28
CA PRO A 206 17.67 2.06 0.22
C PRO A 206 17.40 1.44 1.60
N GLY A 207 16.12 1.29 1.93
CA GLY A 207 15.68 0.71 3.21
C GLY A 207 15.47 1.71 4.35
N GLU A 208 15.83 2.99 4.20
CA GLU A 208 15.63 4.00 5.25
C GLU A 208 14.19 4.50 5.36
N ALA A 209 13.48 4.59 4.23
CA ALA A 209 12.08 5.01 4.19
C ALA A 209 11.19 4.06 3.37
N PHE A 210 9.95 3.89 3.81
CA PHE A 210 8.86 3.32 3.03
C PHE A 210 8.09 4.44 2.35
N ILE A 211 8.21 4.56 1.04
CA ILE A 211 7.73 5.75 0.31
C ILE A 211 6.47 5.40 -0.48
N ILE A 212 5.44 6.23 -0.35
CA ILE A 212 4.33 6.28 -1.31
C ILE A 212 4.30 7.61 -2.04
N ARG A 213 3.94 7.56 -3.32
CA ARG A 213 3.83 8.74 -4.18
C ARG A 213 2.48 8.73 -4.89
N ASN A 214 1.69 9.77 -4.68
CA ASN A 214 0.38 9.95 -5.31
C ASN A 214 0.19 11.43 -5.73
N VAL A 215 -0.90 11.74 -6.43
CA VAL A 215 -1.14 13.12 -6.88
C VAL A 215 -1.36 14.00 -5.65
N ALA A 216 -0.56 15.07 -5.52
CA ALA A 216 -0.63 16.03 -4.41
C ALA A 216 -0.40 15.44 -3.00
N ASN A 217 0.32 14.32 -2.85
CA ASN A 217 0.76 13.78 -1.55
C ASN A 217 -0.36 13.64 -0.51
N LEU A 218 -1.54 13.21 -0.95
CA LEU A 218 -2.74 13.22 -0.12
C LEU A 218 -2.91 11.91 0.64
N VAL A 219 -3.49 12.04 1.83
CA VAL A 219 -4.03 10.93 2.60
C VAL A 219 -5.56 11.10 2.63
N PRO A 220 -6.34 10.13 2.13
CA PRO A 220 -7.79 10.16 2.27
C PRO A 220 -8.21 9.83 3.71
N PRO A 221 -9.38 10.31 4.17
CA PRO A 221 -9.92 9.92 5.47
C PRO A 221 -10.27 8.42 5.49
N GLU A 222 -10.28 7.82 6.67
CA GLU A 222 -10.54 6.39 6.88
C GLU A 222 -11.88 5.93 6.30
N GLU A 223 -12.91 6.78 6.37
CA GLU A 223 -14.25 6.52 5.80
C GLU A 223 -14.22 6.27 4.28
N LYS A 224 -13.17 6.75 3.59
CA LYS A 224 -12.94 6.55 2.16
C LYS A 224 -11.84 5.53 1.88
N ALA A 225 -11.38 4.78 2.88
CA ALA A 225 -10.25 3.87 2.75
C ALA A 225 -10.45 2.83 1.63
N ASP A 226 -11.67 2.30 1.49
CA ASP A 226 -12.04 1.33 0.46
C ASP A 226 -12.09 1.93 -0.95
N SER A 227 -12.35 3.24 -1.05
CA SER A 227 -12.30 3.97 -2.33
C SER A 227 -10.87 4.23 -2.80
N PHE A 228 -9.90 4.20 -1.87
CA PHE A 228 -8.49 4.50 -2.13
C PHE A 228 -7.56 3.44 -1.52
N PRO A 229 -7.71 2.17 -1.92
CA PRO A 229 -7.07 1.04 -1.23
C PRO A 229 -5.55 1.09 -1.30
N GLY A 230 -4.96 1.73 -2.33
CA GLY A 230 -3.50 1.86 -2.45
C GLY A 230 -2.87 2.64 -1.29
N THR A 231 -3.43 3.78 -0.91
CA THR A 231 -2.92 4.60 0.19
C THR A 231 -3.20 3.93 1.53
N SER A 232 -4.42 3.44 1.74
CA SER A 232 -4.85 2.79 2.99
C SER A 232 -4.05 1.51 3.28
N ALA A 233 -3.82 0.66 2.27
CA ALA A 233 -3.03 -0.55 2.42
C ALA A 233 -1.55 -0.23 2.73
N ALA A 234 -0.99 0.80 2.09
CA ALA A 234 0.37 1.24 2.37
C ALA A 234 0.55 1.77 3.79
N LEU A 235 -0.41 2.56 4.29
CA LEU A 235 -0.43 3.04 5.67
C LEU A 235 -0.47 1.88 6.67
N LEU A 236 -1.42 0.95 6.46
CA LEU A 236 -1.54 -0.23 7.29
C LEU A 236 -0.25 -1.05 7.28
N PHE A 237 0.34 -1.28 6.11
CA PHE A 237 1.58 -2.03 5.98
C PHE A 237 2.74 -1.36 6.72
N ALA A 238 2.96 -0.07 6.49
CA ALA A 238 4.04 0.67 7.12
C ALA A 238 3.91 0.70 8.65
N VAL A 239 2.72 1.03 9.15
CA VAL A 239 2.50 1.26 10.59
C VAL A 239 2.36 -0.06 11.37
N ASN A 240 1.65 -1.05 10.83
CA ASN A 240 1.36 -2.29 11.55
C ASN A 240 2.31 -3.44 11.22
N TYR A 241 3.00 -3.44 10.08
CA TYR A 241 3.89 -4.54 9.71
C TYR A 241 5.36 -4.11 9.73
N LEU A 242 5.70 -2.99 9.09
CA LEU A 242 7.07 -2.46 9.14
C LEU A 242 7.40 -1.74 10.45
N LYS A 243 6.36 -1.34 11.21
CA LYS A 243 6.47 -0.64 12.50
C LYS A 243 7.31 0.65 12.38
N VAL A 244 7.04 1.44 11.35
CA VAL A 244 7.64 2.77 11.20
C VAL A 244 7.37 3.61 12.47
N GLU A 245 8.33 4.45 12.82
CA GLU A 245 8.29 5.33 14.00
C GLU A 245 7.85 6.74 13.62
N HIS A 246 7.95 7.10 12.33
CA HIS A 246 7.56 8.41 11.82
C HIS A 246 6.77 8.29 10.51
N VAL A 247 5.72 9.10 10.36
CA VAL A 247 5.04 9.34 9.09
C VAL A 247 5.25 10.81 8.72
N ILE A 248 5.79 11.04 7.52
CA ILE A 248 5.99 12.37 6.96
C ILE A 248 5.03 12.55 5.78
N VAL A 249 4.22 13.59 5.81
CA VAL A 249 3.44 14.07 4.65
C VAL A 249 4.15 15.29 4.09
N CYS A 250 4.71 15.17 2.89
CA CYS A 250 5.49 16.24 2.27
C CYS A 250 4.73 16.86 1.10
N GLY A 251 4.20 18.06 1.33
CA GLY A 251 3.74 18.98 0.30
C GLY A 251 4.91 19.61 -0.45
N HIS A 252 4.60 20.34 -1.52
CA HIS A 252 5.62 21.04 -2.30
C HIS A 252 5.06 22.24 -3.08
N SER A 253 5.94 23.15 -3.45
CA SER A 253 5.64 24.33 -4.28
C SER A 253 5.10 23.96 -5.67
N ALA A 254 4.20 24.78 -6.19
CA ALA A 254 3.65 24.67 -7.55
C ALA A 254 3.11 23.26 -7.89
N CYS A 255 2.33 22.71 -6.97
CA CYS A 255 1.72 21.39 -7.10
C CYS A 255 0.53 21.41 -8.07
N GLY A 256 0.62 20.60 -9.14
CA GLY A 256 -0.45 20.52 -10.15
C GLY A 256 -1.78 20.02 -9.59
N GLY A 257 -1.78 19.09 -8.64
CA GLY A 257 -3.00 18.57 -8.02
C GLY A 257 -3.69 19.59 -7.10
N ILE A 258 -2.92 20.37 -6.33
CA ILE A 258 -3.47 21.45 -5.51
C ILE A 258 -3.96 22.61 -6.37
N LYS A 259 -3.23 22.96 -7.43
CA LYS A 259 -3.70 23.94 -8.42
C LYS A 259 -5.05 23.52 -9.02
N ALA A 260 -5.20 22.24 -9.38
CA ALA A 260 -6.47 21.71 -9.88
C ALA A 260 -7.60 21.76 -8.83
N LEU A 261 -7.29 21.47 -7.56
CA LEU A 261 -8.24 21.60 -6.45
C LEU A 261 -8.72 23.05 -6.31
N MET A 262 -7.80 24.00 -6.34
CA MET A 262 -8.10 25.43 -6.18
C MET A 262 -8.89 25.98 -7.37
N SER A 263 -8.62 25.53 -8.60
CA SER A 263 -9.29 26.05 -9.80
C SER A 263 -10.70 25.50 -10.05
N ARG A 264 -11.03 24.30 -9.56
CA ARG A 264 -12.30 23.61 -9.86
C ARG A 264 -13.42 24.00 -8.89
N GLY A 265 -14.67 24.06 -9.36
CA GLY A 265 -15.83 24.19 -8.47
C GLY A 265 -16.07 22.94 -7.60
N ASP A 266 -16.82 23.04 -6.50
CA ASP A 266 -17.12 21.88 -5.63
C ASP A 266 -17.85 20.76 -6.38
N ASP A 267 -18.76 21.12 -7.30
CA ASP A 267 -19.52 20.21 -8.17
C ASP A 267 -18.63 19.55 -9.25
N GLU A 268 -17.54 20.20 -9.66
CA GLU A 268 -16.62 19.67 -10.68
C GLU A 268 -15.64 18.63 -10.11
N LEU A 269 -15.45 18.65 -8.79
CA LEU A 269 -14.56 17.73 -8.11
C LEU A 269 -15.11 16.30 -8.05
N GLU A 270 -16.38 16.05 -8.38
CA GLU A 270 -16.96 14.70 -8.27
C GLU A 270 -17.14 14.00 -9.62
N ASN A 271 -16.73 14.67 -10.70
CA ASN A 271 -17.01 14.24 -12.07
C ASN A 271 -15.97 13.30 -12.69
N ASP A 272 -14.76 13.21 -12.10
CA ASP A 272 -13.68 12.37 -12.62
C ASP A 272 -12.82 11.78 -11.48
N LEU A 273 -11.92 10.85 -11.84
CA LEU A 273 -11.04 10.16 -10.87
C LEU A 273 -10.07 11.13 -10.15
N ILE A 274 -9.58 12.16 -10.85
CA ILE A 274 -8.64 13.14 -10.28
C ILE A 274 -9.38 14.04 -9.30
N GLY A 275 -10.56 14.52 -9.67
CA GLY A 275 -11.46 15.28 -8.83
C GLY A 275 -11.79 14.51 -7.56
N ASN A 276 -12.26 13.26 -7.70
CA ASN A 276 -12.63 12.42 -6.56
C ASN A 276 -11.45 12.19 -5.61
N TRP A 277 -10.24 12.06 -6.16
CA TRP A 277 -9.01 11.95 -5.39
C TRP A 277 -8.67 13.25 -4.64
N ILE A 278 -8.53 14.38 -5.34
CA ILE A 278 -8.15 15.66 -4.69
C ILE A 278 -9.26 16.19 -3.77
N ALA A 279 -10.50 15.72 -3.94
CA ALA A 279 -11.60 16.02 -3.06
C ALA A 279 -11.40 15.54 -1.61
N ALA A 280 -10.46 14.61 -1.39
CA ALA A 280 -10.05 14.15 -0.06
C ALA A 280 -9.58 15.28 0.87
N VAL A 281 -9.13 16.41 0.30
CA VAL A 281 -8.69 17.58 1.05
C VAL A 281 -9.49 18.85 0.71
N LYS A 282 -10.75 18.70 0.27
CA LYS A 282 -11.71 19.82 0.13
C LYS A 282 -11.72 20.77 1.36
N PRO A 283 -11.62 20.30 2.62
CA PRO A 283 -11.58 21.20 3.77
C PRO A 283 -10.36 22.14 3.79
N ALA A 284 -9.20 21.72 3.29
CA ALA A 284 -8.01 22.57 3.15
C ALA A 284 -8.27 23.76 2.22
N LYS A 285 -8.92 23.51 1.07
CA LYS A 285 -9.34 24.57 0.14
C LYS A 285 -10.27 25.58 0.83
N LYS A 286 -11.27 25.09 1.57
CA LYS A 286 -12.22 25.98 2.29
C LYS A 286 -11.52 26.89 3.28
N ARG A 287 -10.60 26.35 4.10
CA ARG A 287 -9.79 27.15 5.04
C ARG A 287 -8.87 28.12 4.33
N THR A 288 -8.28 27.70 3.21
CA THR A 288 -7.43 28.56 2.37
C THR A 288 -8.20 29.77 1.87
N LEU A 289 -9.36 29.57 1.24
CA LEU A 289 -10.16 30.65 0.67
C LEU A 289 -10.55 31.72 1.70
N VAL A 290 -10.80 31.30 2.94
CA VAL A 290 -11.07 32.22 4.06
C VAL A 290 -9.79 32.93 4.51
N SER A 291 -8.68 32.21 4.65
CA SER A 291 -7.43 32.76 5.22
C SER A 291 -6.63 33.64 4.24
N THR A 292 -6.95 33.56 2.95
CA THR A 292 -6.24 34.24 1.86
C THR A 292 -7.18 35.05 0.98
N GLU A 293 -8.25 35.57 1.58
CA GLU A 293 -9.18 36.49 0.92
C GLU A 293 -8.42 37.72 0.40
N GLY A 294 -8.61 38.04 -0.88
CA GLY A 294 -7.91 39.16 -1.55
C GLY A 294 -6.49 38.87 -2.03
N SER A 295 -5.91 37.70 -1.73
CA SER A 295 -4.60 37.30 -2.24
C SER A 295 -4.64 36.84 -3.69
N THR A 296 -3.47 36.76 -4.35
CA THR A 296 -3.41 36.24 -5.72
C THR A 296 -3.69 34.73 -5.76
N PHE A 297 -4.16 34.21 -6.89
CA PHE A 297 -4.41 32.77 -7.04
C PHE A 297 -3.18 31.90 -6.74
N ASN A 298 -1.98 32.39 -7.07
CA ASN A 298 -0.73 31.67 -6.76
C ASN A 298 -0.47 31.62 -5.25
N ASP A 299 -0.70 32.72 -4.53
CA ASP A 299 -0.56 32.75 -3.07
C ASP A 299 -1.59 31.84 -2.39
N GLN A 300 -2.82 31.82 -2.91
CA GLN A 300 -3.85 30.88 -2.47
C GLN A 300 -3.43 29.43 -2.71
N CYS A 301 -2.83 29.11 -3.86
CA CYS A 301 -2.28 27.77 -4.11
C CYS A 301 -1.15 27.43 -3.14
N LYS A 302 -0.17 28.33 -2.93
CA LYS A 302 0.95 28.12 -2.00
C LYS A 302 0.46 27.85 -0.58
N HIS A 303 -0.55 28.60 -0.13
CA HIS A 303 -1.20 28.36 1.17
C HIS A 303 -1.96 27.03 1.20
N CYS A 304 -2.71 26.70 0.13
CA CYS A 304 -3.45 25.44 0.06
C CYS A 304 -2.55 24.21 0.05
N GLU A 305 -1.35 24.30 -0.53
CA GLU A 305 -0.38 23.20 -0.53
C GLU A 305 0.04 22.82 0.90
N GLN A 306 0.22 23.81 1.78
CA GLN A 306 0.53 23.59 3.20
C GLN A 306 -0.72 23.13 3.98
N GLU A 307 -1.88 23.73 3.72
CA GLU A 307 -3.14 23.33 4.36
C GLU A 307 -3.58 21.91 3.97
N ALA A 308 -3.25 21.45 2.77
CA ALA A 308 -3.52 20.08 2.33
C ALA A 308 -2.64 19.06 3.04
N VAL A 309 -1.41 19.44 3.42
CA VAL A 309 -0.57 18.62 4.31
C VAL A 309 -1.24 18.53 5.68
N ASN A 310 -1.70 19.64 6.25
CA ASN A 310 -2.42 19.65 7.52
C ASN A 310 -3.69 18.79 7.48
N GLU A 311 -4.46 18.87 6.40
CA GLU A 311 -5.65 18.03 6.21
C GLU A 311 -5.30 16.54 6.09
N SER A 312 -4.23 16.20 5.38
CA SER A 312 -3.76 14.82 5.29
C SER A 312 -3.27 14.27 6.63
N LEU A 313 -2.62 15.10 7.45
CA LEU A 313 -2.25 14.74 8.84
C LEU A 313 -3.48 14.50 9.71
N ASN A 314 -4.53 15.32 9.56
CA ASN A 314 -5.81 15.09 10.24
C ASN A 314 -6.47 13.79 9.77
N ASN A 315 -6.42 13.51 8.46
CA ASN A 315 -6.93 12.25 7.90
C ASN A 315 -6.16 11.04 8.43
N LEU A 316 -4.83 11.13 8.63
CA LEU A 316 -4.06 10.05 9.29
C LEU A 316 -4.61 9.72 10.68
N LEU A 317 -5.02 10.73 11.45
CA LEU A 317 -5.59 10.54 12.80
C LEU A 317 -7.02 9.96 12.78
N SER A 318 -7.68 9.88 11.62
CA SER A 318 -8.95 9.16 11.49
C SER A 318 -8.77 7.63 11.49
N PHE A 319 -7.58 7.13 11.15
CA PHE A 319 -7.29 5.70 11.17
C PHE A 319 -7.02 5.21 12.60
N PRO A 320 -7.81 4.26 13.15
CA PRO A 320 -7.66 3.81 14.54
C PRO A 320 -6.25 3.31 14.88
N PHE A 321 -5.62 2.54 13.99
CA PHE A 321 -4.28 1.97 14.21
C PHE A 321 -3.16 3.03 14.21
N ILE A 322 -3.36 4.17 13.54
CA ILE A 322 -2.42 5.30 13.56
C ILE A 322 -2.66 6.12 14.81
N LYS A 323 -3.92 6.46 15.08
CA LYS A 323 -4.32 7.26 16.25
C LYS A 323 -3.84 6.62 17.54
N GLU A 324 -4.05 5.32 17.73
CA GLU A 324 -3.59 4.58 18.91
C GLU A 324 -2.07 4.73 19.12
N LYS A 325 -1.26 4.58 18.07
CA LYS A 325 0.20 4.66 18.16
C LYS A 325 0.73 6.07 18.39
N PHE A 326 0.09 7.06 17.76
CA PHE A 326 0.36 8.47 17.98
C PHE A 326 0.00 8.86 19.43
N GLU A 327 -1.16 8.41 19.92
CA GLU A 327 -1.58 8.58 21.31
C GLU A 327 -0.71 7.79 22.29
N ALA A 328 -0.06 6.71 21.88
CA ALA A 328 0.94 6.03 22.71
C ALA A 328 2.32 6.72 22.70
N GLY A 329 2.55 7.69 21.81
CA GLY A 329 3.87 8.32 21.61
C GLY A 329 4.88 7.41 20.89
N THR A 330 4.41 6.36 20.24
CA THR A 330 5.24 5.39 19.48
C THR A 330 5.29 5.70 17.98
N LEU A 331 4.53 6.69 17.53
CA LEU A 331 4.47 7.14 16.14
C LEU A 331 4.43 8.67 16.12
N GLY A 332 5.40 9.31 15.46
CA GLY A 332 5.40 10.75 15.19
C GLY A 332 4.78 11.07 13.83
N LEU A 333 4.01 12.15 13.76
CA LEU A 333 3.39 12.62 12.51
C LEU A 333 3.94 14.00 12.16
N HIS A 334 4.47 14.14 10.94
CA HIS A 334 5.20 15.32 10.50
C HIS A 334 4.63 15.87 9.19
N GLY A 335 4.42 17.18 9.14
CA GLY A 335 4.09 17.90 7.92
C GLY A 335 5.32 18.60 7.38
N TRP A 336 5.65 18.36 6.12
CA TRP A 336 6.78 18.98 5.43
C TRP A 336 6.26 19.74 4.21
N TYR A 337 6.95 20.81 3.84
CA TYR A 337 6.69 21.58 2.62
C TYR A 337 8.02 21.92 1.95
N TYR A 338 8.28 21.26 0.81
CA TYR A 338 9.47 21.50 0.00
C TYR A 338 9.19 22.54 -1.09
N ASP A 339 9.79 23.72 -0.95
CA ASP A 339 9.72 24.76 -1.97
C ASP A 339 10.94 24.65 -2.89
N PHE A 340 10.79 24.04 -4.06
CA PHE A 340 11.88 23.94 -5.03
C PHE A 340 12.09 25.22 -5.83
N ILE A 341 11.23 26.23 -5.68
CA ILE A 341 11.40 27.54 -6.32
C ILE A 341 12.29 28.40 -5.45
N ASP A 342 12.00 28.43 -4.15
CA ASP A 342 12.75 29.19 -3.14
C ASP A 342 13.91 28.39 -2.52
N GLU A 343 14.06 27.11 -2.89
CA GLU A 343 15.07 26.16 -2.41
C GLU A 343 15.03 25.95 -0.88
N ASP A 344 13.83 25.92 -0.30
CA ASP A 344 13.61 25.83 1.15
C ASP A 344 12.80 24.58 1.55
N LEU A 345 12.94 24.19 2.81
CA LEU A 345 12.18 23.11 3.42
C LEU A 345 11.60 23.57 4.76
N LEU A 346 10.29 23.73 4.79
CA LEU A 346 9.54 23.94 6.04
C LEU A 346 9.11 22.59 6.61
N SER A 347 9.18 22.44 7.93
CA SER A 347 8.71 21.24 8.62
C SER A 347 8.04 21.57 9.95
N TRP A 348 7.03 20.79 10.31
CA TRP A 348 6.32 20.88 11.56
C TRP A 348 5.87 19.50 12.04
N GLU A 349 5.64 19.37 13.34
CA GLU A 349 5.22 18.13 13.98
C GLU A 349 3.82 18.30 14.59
N VAL A 350 2.98 17.28 14.43
CA VAL A 350 1.68 17.24 15.10
C VAL A 350 1.91 16.99 16.59
N LYS A 351 1.64 18.00 17.40
CA LYS A 351 1.75 17.88 18.86
C LYS A 351 0.50 17.26 19.44
N LYS A 352 0.68 16.38 20.42
CA LYS A 352 -0.42 15.99 21.31
C LYS A 352 -1.01 17.22 21.98
N PRO A 353 -2.35 17.33 22.10
CA PRO A 353 -2.95 18.30 22.99
C PRO A 353 -2.34 18.13 24.38
N SER A 354 -1.69 19.17 24.89
CA SER A 354 -1.24 19.17 26.28
C SER A 354 -2.49 19.01 27.13
N LEU A 355 -2.56 17.99 28.00
CA LEU A 355 -3.58 17.97 29.03
C LEU A 355 -3.36 19.22 29.87
N VAL A 356 -4.20 20.24 29.65
CA VAL A 356 -4.26 21.39 30.54
C VAL A 356 -4.70 20.81 31.87
N THR A 357 -3.76 20.66 32.79
CA THR A 357 -4.05 20.33 34.18
C THR A 357 -4.77 21.54 34.74
N ALA A 358 -6.09 21.40 34.90
CA ALA A 358 -6.97 22.42 35.46
C ALA A 358 -6.74 22.58 36.97
#